data_AF-A0A392SWL1-F1
#
_entry.id   AF-A0A392SWL1-F1
#
_cell.length_a   1.000
_cell.length_b   1.000
_cell.length_c   1.000
_cell.angle_alpha   90.00
_cell.angle_beta   90.00
_cell.angle_gamma   90.00
#
_symmetry.space_group_name_H-M   'P 1'
#
loop_
_entity.id
_entity.type
_entity.pdbx_description
1 polymer ?
#
loop_
_entity_poly.entity_id
_entity_poly.type
_entity_poly.pdbx_seq_one_letter_code
_entity_poly.pdbx_strand_id
1 'polypeptide(L)' 'DVMNAIIGIIADAVTIVVVAIPEGLPLAVTLTLAYSMKKMMADQAMVRKLSACETMGSATTICTDKT' A
#
# COMPACT_ATOMS: atom_id res chain seq x y z
N ASP A 1 -9.45 -30.45 30.02
CA ASP A 1 -8.32 -29.54 30.31
C ASP A 1 -7.21 -29.58 29.27
N VAL A 2 -6.53 -30.72 29.05
CA VAL A 2 -5.43 -30.82 28.06
C VAL A 2 -5.87 -30.48 26.63
N MET A 3 -7.03 -30.98 26.19
CA MET A 3 -7.55 -30.68 24.84
C MET A 3 -7.82 -29.18 24.65
N ASN A 4 -8.36 -28.49 25.66
CA ASN A 4 -8.59 -27.04 25.59
C ASN A 4 -7.29 -26.25 25.58
N ALA A 5 -6.27 -26.70 26.34
CA ALA A 5 -4.95 -26.09 26.32
C ALA A 5 -4.27 -26.21 24.95
N ILE A 6 -4.38 -27.36 24.28
CA ILE A 6 -3.84 -27.58 22.93
C ILE A 6 -4.54 -26.66 21.92
N ILE A 7 -5.87 -26.54 21.98
CA ILE A 7 -6.63 -25.65 21.10
C ILE A 7 -6.21 -24.18 21.31
N GLY A 8 -6.00 -23.76 22.56
CA GLY A 8 -5.52 -22.42 22.88
C GLY A 8 -4.14 -22.11 22.27
N ILE A 9 -3.18 -23.02 22.44
CA ILE A 9 -1.83 -22.85 21.87
C ILE A 9 -1.87 -22.74 20.34
N ILE A 10 -2.71 -23.54 19.68
CA ILE A 10 -2.87 -23.49 18.22
C ILE A 10 -3.53 -22.17 17.80
N ALA A 11 -4.55 -21.70 18.50
CA ALA A 11 -5.21 -20.44 18.22
C ALA A 11 -4.22 -19.26 18.36
N ASP A 12 -3.45 -19.23 19.45
CA ASP A 12 -2.43 -18.20 19.68
C ASP A 12 -1.38 -18.20 18.56
N ALA A 13 -0.88 -19.37 18.17
CA ALA A 13 0.08 -19.49 17.06
C ALA A 13 -0.49 -18.92 15.74
N VAL A 14 -1.75 -19.19 15.42
CA VAL A 14 -2.41 -18.65 14.22
C VAL A 14 -2.58 -17.13 14.32
N THR A 15 -2.96 -16.60 15.48
CA THR A 15 -3.12 -15.14 15.67
C THR A 15 -1.81 -14.39 15.47
N ILE A 16 -0.68 -14.92 15.96
CA ILE A 16 0.64 -14.32 15.77
C ILE A 16 0.99 -14.25 14.28
N VAL A 17 0.71 -15.31 13.51
CA VAL A 17 0.98 -15.34 12.07
C VAL A 17 0.15 -14.31 11.31
N VAL A 18 -1.14 -14.19 11.61
CA VAL A 18 -2.05 -13.23 10.95
C VAL A 18 -1.65 -11.79 11.26
N VAL A 19 -1.27 -11.48 12.50
CA VAL A 19 -0.82 -10.13 12.88
C VAL A 19 0.53 -9.77 12.25
N ALA A 20 1.41 -10.75 12.05
CA ALA A 20 2.73 -10.53 11.45
C ALA A 20 2.66 -10.19 9.95
N ILE A 21 1.61 -10.58 9.23
CA ILE A 21 1.42 -10.29 7.81
C ILE A 21 0.38 -9.17 7.67
N PRO A 22 0.80 -7.92 7.38
CA PRO A 22 -0.13 -6.81 7.27
C PRO A 22 -0.84 -6.84 5.92
N GLU A 23 -1.88 -7.68 5.79
CA GLU A 23 -2.70 -7.80 4.58
C GLU A 23 -3.40 -6.49 4.19
N GLY A 24 -3.61 -5.58 5.15
CA GLY A 24 -4.15 -4.25 4.91
C GLY A 24 -3.17 -3.23 4.32
N LEU A 25 -1.86 -3.48 4.39
CA LEU A 25 -0.85 -2.52 3.94
C LEU A 25 -0.87 -2.31 2.41
N PRO A 26 -0.93 -3.35 1.55
CA PRO A 26 -1.04 -3.17 0.10
C PRO A 26 -2.32 -2.43 -0.31
N LEU A 27 -3.42 -2.66 0.43
CA LEU A 27 -4.70 -1.97 0.21
C LEU A 27 -4.59 -0.48 0.55
N ALA A 28 -3.99 -0.15 1.70
CA ALA A 28 -3.78 1.22 2.12
C ALA A 28 -2.98 2.02 1.08
N VAL A 29 -1.86 1.46 0.60
CA VAL A 29 -1.00 2.10 -0.43
C VAL A 29 -1.79 2.34 -1.71
N THR A 30 -2.54 1.35 -2.19
CA THR A 30 -3.31 1.46 -3.44
C THR A 30 -4.40 2.54 -3.33
N LEU A 31 -5.11 2.59 -2.19
CA LEU A 31 -6.13 3.61 -1.94
C LEU A 31 -5.53 5.01 -1.88
N THR A 32 -4.39 5.19 -1.21
CA THR A 32 -3.70 6.48 -1.13
C THR A 32 -3.23 6.95 -2.51
N LEU A 33 -2.68 6.06 -3.35
CA LEU A 33 -2.29 6.37 -4.71
C LEU A 33 -3.49 6.70 -5.61
N ALA A 34 -4.59 5.93 -5.51
CA ALA A 34 -5.81 6.20 -6.26
C ALA A 34 -6.41 7.56 -5.92
N TYR A 35 -6.45 7.92 -4.63
CA TYR A 35 -6.88 9.23 -4.17
C TYR A 35 -5.98 10.35 -4.71
N SER A 36 -4.65 10.15 -4.65
CA SER A 36 -3.67 11.12 -5.16
C SER A 36 -3.82 11.34 -6.66
N MET A 37 -4.00 10.28 -7.46
CA MET A 37 -4.24 10.41 -8.90
C MET A 37 -5.54 11.18 -9.21
N LYS A 38 -6.61 10.96 -8.42
CA LYS A 38 -7.85 11.73 -8.58
C LYS A 38 -7.63 13.22 -8.33
N LYS A 39 -6.82 13.57 -7.33
CA LYS A 39 -6.45 14.97 -7.05
C LYS A 39 -5.60 15.56 -8.18
N MET A 40 -4.57 14.84 -8.63
CA MET A 40 -3.69 15.29 -9.72
C MET A 40 -4.46 15.49 -11.04
N MET A 41 -5.49 14.68 -11.29
CA MET A 41 -6.37 14.87 -12.45
C MET A 41 -7.15 16.19 -12.39
N ALA A 42 -7.58 16.63 -11.21
CA ALA A 42 -8.20 17.95 -11.03
C ALA A 42 -7.19 19.08 -11.31
N ASP A 43 -5.92 18.87 -10.93
CA ASP A 43 -4.79 19.78 -11.16
C ASP A 43 -4.22 19.69 -12.60
N GLN A 44 -4.98 19.15 -13.56
CA GLN A 44 -4.59 18.98 -14.98
C GLN A 44 -3.39 18.05 -15.23
N ALA A 45 -3.02 17.20 -14.26
CA ALA A 45 -1.98 16.19 -14.38
C ALA A 45 -2.58 14.77 -14.45
N MET A 46 -2.79 14.26 -15.67
CA MET A 46 -3.34 12.92 -15.89
C MET A 46 -2.28 11.83 -15.69
N VAL A 47 -2.32 11.14 -14.55
CA VAL A 47 -1.46 9.99 -14.27
C VAL A 47 -2.08 8.70 -14.83
N ARG A 48 -1.38 8.04 -15.76
CA ARG A 48 -1.85 6.82 -16.43
C ARG A 48 -1.50 5.51 -15.72
N LYS A 49 -0.53 5.54 -14.80
CA LYS A 49 -0.04 4.37 -14.05
C LYS A 49 0.16 4.75 -12.59
N LEU A 50 -0.35 3.94 -11.66
CA LEU A 50 -0.21 4.14 -10.21
C LEU A 50 1.25 4.36 -9.79
N SER A 51 2.16 3.56 -10.32
CA SER A 51 3.60 3.64 -10.00
C SER A 51 4.25 4.96 -10.43
N ALA A 52 3.70 5.65 -11.43
CA ALA A 52 4.22 6.96 -11.85
C ALA A 52 3.96 8.03 -10.78
N CYS A 53 2.83 7.95 -10.07
CA CYS A 53 2.51 8.84 -8.95
C CYS A 53 3.52 8.70 -7.81
N GLU A 54 3.90 7.46 -7.47
CA GLU A 54 4.91 7.17 -6.45
C GLU A 54 6.31 7.60 -6.91
N THR A 55 6.69 7.24 -8.14
CA THR A 55 8.01 7.55 -8.71
C THR A 55 8.28 9.06 -8.76
N MET A 56 7.25 9.85 -9.10
CA MET A 56 7.38 11.32 -9.16
C MET A 56 7.76 11.94 -7.81
N GLY A 57 7.37 11.32 -6.68
CA GLY A 57 7.78 11.76 -5.35
C GLY A 57 9.28 11.62 -5.07
N SER A 58 9.98 10.77 -5.82
CA SER A 58 11.44 10.55 -5.72
C SER A 58 12.22 11.17 -6.89
N ALA A 59 11.59 11.94 -7.76
CA ALA A 59 12.25 12.55 -8.91
C ALA A 59 13.25 13.63 -8.46
N THR A 60 14.53 13.47 -8.81
CA THR A 60 15.60 14.41 -8.45
C THR A 60 16.00 15.33 -9.60
N THR A 61 15.58 15.02 -10.83
CA THR A 61 15.89 15.81 -12.03
C THR A 61 14.70 15.81 -12.97
N ILE A 62 14.31 16.98 -13.44
CA ILE A 62 13.26 17.16 -14.44
C ILE A 62 13.92 17.69 -15.70
N CYS A 63 14.03 16.84 -16.72
CA CYS A 63 14.49 17.25 -18.04
C CYS A 63 13.30 17.82 -18.82
N THR A 64 13.26 19.14 -18.98
CA THR A 64 12.26 19.80 -19.81
C THR A 64 12.81 19.98 -21.22
N ASP A 65 12.03 19.59 -22.22
CA ASP A 65 12.36 19.88 -23.61
C ASP A 65 12.21 21.39 -23.88
N LYS A 66 13.24 22.00 -24.48
CA LYS A 66 13.22 23.39 -24.90
C LYS A 66 13.10 23.41 -26.42
N THR A 67 11.94 23.82 -26.91
CA THR A 67 11.76 24.21 -28.31
C THR A 67 12.41 25.57 -28.58
#